data_AF-A0A812UQK3-F1
#
_entry.id   AF-A0A812UQK3-F1
#
_cell.length_a   1.000
_cell.length_b   1.000
_cell.length_c   1.000
_cell.angle_alpha   90.00
_cell.angle_beta   90.00
_cell.angle_gamma   90.00
#
_symmetry.space_group_name_H-M   'P 1'
#
loop_
_entity.id
_entity.type
_entity.pdbx_description
1 polymer ?
#
loop_
_entity_poly.entity_id
_entity_poly.type
_entity_poly.pdbx_seq_one_letter_code
_entity_poly.pdbx_strand_id
1 'polypeptide(L)'
;MDPPAGGLDMPLQPPPIEEPAFPFESELAEDERKRWLVLHVALPRTIMTCDMALGRSTEDELNDALSSLAWGSVDEESGEWTLESPDPSLEPPHSSLITYSEYVARAYPADPTMEDKAREENLKLGAGKRCCFTCPGEPGTKFRPMYDQMIKNLQHSNKALAKAFGIKKVSLKEDEVPEDPTKTEAQNIMRFGRHQILPSFWYLLIQLTKRGRRFSVVFRSFSEDQLVQAQKELQLFAQCQHPAYNGQNKTQKPPLMDGNKGSRDMRLSQAAIGRMDRMGGFLRFRDRPVELAEPAPAESAEPQADLPESAFRPTEYTFPPYHEAYAGLMHQILQTTNTAAIVDDLAFWETHERVSTAGKMLLIDRAETKARRMLLTSEEMLVPRLIFPREICRLP
;
A
#
# COMPACT_ATOMS: atom_id res chain seq x y z
N MET A 1 -9.67 -70.05 24.82
CA MET A 1 -10.38 -68.79 25.07
C MET A 1 -10.13 -67.94 23.85
N ASP A 2 -11.08 -67.94 22.91
CA ASP A 2 -11.04 -67.04 21.76
C ASP A 2 -11.59 -65.67 22.18
N PRO A 3 -11.02 -64.55 21.70
CA PRO A 3 -11.62 -63.24 21.91
C PRO A 3 -12.80 -63.03 20.94
N PRO A 4 -13.80 -62.22 21.34
CA PRO A 4 -15.00 -62.04 20.56
C PRO A 4 -14.75 -61.17 19.33
N ALA A 5 -15.36 -61.58 18.21
CA ALA A 5 -15.54 -60.78 17.02
C ALA A 5 -16.80 -59.89 17.14
N GLY A 6 -16.73 -58.70 16.53
CA GLY A 6 -17.84 -57.77 16.35
C GLY A 6 -17.71 -56.53 17.26
N GLY A 7 -17.79 -55.31 16.78
CA GLY A 7 -18.10 -54.76 15.47
C GLY A 7 -18.34 -53.26 15.66
N LEU A 8 -18.18 -52.50 14.57
CA LEU A 8 -18.87 -51.24 14.20
C LEU A 8 -17.90 -50.38 13.38
N ASP A 9 -17.91 -50.64 12.06
CA ASP A 9 -17.55 -49.64 11.06
C ASP A 9 -18.51 -48.46 11.22
N MET A 10 -18.05 -47.40 11.87
CA MET A 10 -18.65 -46.09 11.73
C MET A 10 -18.07 -45.47 10.46
N PRO A 11 -18.88 -45.08 9.46
CA PRO A 11 -18.38 -44.24 8.40
C PRO A 11 -17.93 -42.92 9.02
N LEU A 12 -16.63 -42.62 8.91
CA LEU A 12 -16.06 -41.32 9.22
C LEU A 12 -16.90 -40.27 8.47
N GLN A 13 -17.66 -39.47 9.20
CA GLN A 13 -18.28 -38.29 8.63
C GLN A 13 -17.14 -37.43 8.07
N PRO A 14 -17.24 -36.96 6.81
CA PRO A 14 -16.29 -35.97 6.32
C PRO A 14 -16.31 -34.78 7.28
N PRO A 15 -15.15 -34.15 7.55
CA PRO A 15 -15.09 -32.98 8.40
C PRO A 15 -16.11 -31.94 7.91
N PRO A 16 -16.75 -31.18 8.82
CA PRO A 16 -17.65 -30.11 8.43
C PRO A 16 -16.91 -29.22 7.43
N ILE A 17 -17.51 -29.06 6.25
CA ILE A 17 -17.04 -28.14 5.21
C ILE A 17 -16.86 -26.79 5.92
N GLU A 18 -15.60 -26.34 6.03
CA GLU A 18 -15.27 -25.02 6.56
C GLU A 18 -16.16 -24.00 5.85
N GLU A 19 -16.95 -23.27 6.64
CA GLU A 19 -17.70 -22.14 6.12
C GLU A 19 -16.71 -21.25 5.34
N PRO A 20 -17.07 -20.81 4.11
CA PRO A 20 -16.17 -19.95 3.36
C PRO A 20 -15.82 -18.74 4.23
N ALA A 21 -14.52 -18.47 4.39
CA ALA A 21 -13.98 -17.43 5.27
C ALA A 21 -14.62 -16.04 5.08
N PHE A 22 -15.31 -15.82 3.95
CA PHE A 22 -16.13 -14.65 3.69
C PHE A 22 -17.39 -15.03 2.90
N PRO A 23 -18.57 -14.46 3.24
CA PRO A 23 -19.79 -14.70 2.49
C PRO A 23 -19.63 -14.19 1.05
N PHE A 24 -20.08 -14.98 0.09
CA PHE A 24 -20.18 -14.55 -1.31
C PHE A 24 -20.99 -13.25 -1.42
N GLU A 25 -20.71 -12.47 -2.48
CA GLU A 25 -21.05 -11.06 -2.75
C GLU A 25 -22.50 -10.55 -2.47
N SER A 26 -23.44 -11.36 -1.97
CA SER A 26 -24.85 -10.97 -1.75
C SER A 26 -25.23 -10.58 -0.32
N GLU A 27 -24.36 -10.63 0.69
CA GLU A 27 -24.78 -10.42 2.09
C GLU A 27 -24.04 -9.32 2.86
N LEU A 28 -23.48 -8.29 2.20
CA LEU A 28 -23.19 -7.07 2.95
C LEU A 28 -24.52 -6.44 3.37
N ALA A 29 -24.79 -6.44 4.68
CA ALA A 29 -26.00 -5.86 5.24
C ALA A 29 -26.08 -4.36 4.89
N GLU A 30 -27.30 -3.81 4.82
CA GLU A 30 -27.51 -2.41 4.42
C GLU A 30 -26.70 -1.42 5.27
N ASP A 31 -26.53 -1.72 6.56
CA ASP A 31 -25.73 -0.92 7.47
C ASP A 31 -24.25 -0.95 7.09
N GLU A 32 -23.72 -2.12 6.70
CA GLU A 32 -22.33 -2.27 6.24
C GLU A 32 -22.06 -1.45 4.98
N ARG A 33 -23.02 -1.42 4.03
CA ARG A 33 -22.98 -0.59 2.82
C ARG A 33 -23.10 0.90 3.09
N LYS A 34 -23.64 1.29 4.26
CA LYS A 34 -23.73 2.70 4.71
C LYS A 34 -22.48 3.17 5.47
N ARG A 35 -21.73 2.26 6.11
CA ARG A 35 -20.51 2.63 6.86
C ARG A 35 -19.45 3.24 5.96
N TRP A 36 -18.72 4.21 6.48
CA TRP A 36 -17.63 4.85 5.74
C TRP A 36 -16.40 3.94 5.71
N LEU A 37 -15.92 3.57 4.52
CA LEU A 37 -14.69 2.79 4.36
C LEU A 37 -13.47 3.72 4.33
N VAL A 38 -12.49 3.54 5.21
CA VAL A 38 -11.23 4.30 5.17
C VAL A 38 -10.09 3.34 4.89
N LEU A 39 -9.48 3.49 3.72
CA LEU A 39 -8.36 2.67 3.25
C LEU A 39 -7.05 3.35 3.62
N HIS A 40 -6.33 2.80 4.58
CA HIS A 40 -4.94 3.18 4.84
C HIS A 40 -4.03 2.37 3.93
N VAL A 41 -3.30 3.04 3.04
CA VAL A 41 -2.51 2.37 1.99
C VAL A 41 -1.06 2.74 2.17
N ALA A 42 -0.22 1.78 2.57
CA ALA A 42 1.22 1.97 2.49
C ALA A 42 1.65 2.13 1.02
N LEU A 43 2.53 3.08 0.70
CA LEU A 43 2.95 3.27 -0.70
C LEU A 43 3.95 2.20 -1.18
N PRO A 44 5.17 2.11 -0.62
CA PRO A 44 6.13 1.12 -1.09
C PRO A 44 5.57 -0.27 -0.87
N ARG A 45 5.79 -1.16 -1.84
CA ARG A 45 5.43 -2.58 -1.82
C ARG A 45 3.95 -2.94 -1.71
N THR A 46 3.06 -2.01 -1.39
CA THR A 46 1.63 -2.30 -1.43
C THR A 46 1.06 -1.90 -2.78
N ILE A 47 1.18 -0.62 -3.15
CA ILE A 47 0.66 -0.12 -4.43
C ILE A 47 1.76 0.38 -5.35
N MET A 48 2.92 0.78 -4.85
CA MET A 48 4.04 1.22 -5.68
C MET A 48 5.02 0.09 -5.90
N THR A 49 5.54 -0.01 -7.12
CA THR A 49 6.45 -1.08 -7.52
C THR A 49 7.90 -0.87 -7.11
N CYS A 50 8.24 0.31 -6.58
CA CYS A 50 9.59 0.68 -6.10
C CYS A 50 9.52 1.33 -4.71
N ASP A 51 10.65 1.37 -4.02
CA ASP A 51 10.81 2.08 -2.75
C ASP A 51 11.88 3.16 -2.87
N MET A 52 11.43 4.38 -3.18
CA MET A 52 12.30 5.56 -3.26
C MET A 52 12.88 5.98 -1.92
N ALA A 53 12.25 5.64 -0.79
CA ALA A 53 12.76 5.99 0.54
C ALA A 53 14.05 5.23 0.85
N LEU A 54 14.14 3.98 0.38
CA LEU A 54 15.29 3.09 0.56
C LEU A 54 16.17 2.97 -0.69
N GLY A 55 15.91 3.76 -1.73
CA GLY A 55 16.64 3.71 -3.00
C GLY A 55 16.53 2.37 -3.72
N ARG A 56 15.43 1.65 -3.53
CA ARG A 56 15.21 0.33 -4.10
C ARG A 56 14.39 0.42 -5.37
N SER A 57 14.93 -0.20 -6.42
CA SER A 57 14.33 -0.20 -7.73
C SER A 57 13.13 -1.13 -7.83
N THR A 58 12.37 -1.05 -8.93
CA THR A 58 11.32 -2.03 -9.18
C THR A 58 11.87 -3.45 -9.33
N GLU A 59 13.06 -3.62 -9.86
CA GLU A 59 13.72 -4.93 -9.94
C GLU A 59 14.03 -5.50 -8.55
N ASP A 60 14.52 -4.66 -7.64
CA ASP A 60 14.83 -5.03 -6.25
C ASP A 60 13.57 -5.44 -5.48
N GLU A 61 12.49 -4.67 -5.62
CA GLU A 61 11.24 -4.92 -4.89
C GLU A 61 10.53 -6.20 -5.36
N LEU A 62 10.54 -6.47 -6.67
CA LEU A 62 9.94 -7.71 -7.21
C LEU A 62 10.71 -8.96 -6.78
N ASN A 63 12.05 -8.92 -6.76
CA ASN A 63 12.85 -10.05 -6.29
C ASN A 63 12.66 -10.29 -4.79
N ASP A 64 12.67 -9.23 -3.99
CA ASP A 64 12.50 -9.33 -2.54
C ASP A 64 11.10 -9.84 -2.17
N ALA A 65 10.06 -9.40 -2.89
CA ALA A 65 8.71 -9.93 -2.74
C ALA A 65 8.63 -11.42 -3.06
N LEU A 66 9.27 -11.90 -4.14
CA LEU A 66 9.34 -13.33 -4.42
C LEU A 66 10.13 -14.10 -3.36
N SER A 67 11.17 -13.49 -2.82
CA SER A 67 12.00 -14.07 -1.76
C SER A 67 11.24 -14.29 -0.45
N SER A 68 10.25 -13.44 -0.15
CA SER A 68 9.36 -13.58 1.00
C SER A 68 8.21 -14.55 0.78
N LEU A 69 8.01 -15.03 -0.45
CA LEU A 69 6.97 -16.01 -0.79
C LEU A 69 7.55 -17.38 -1.16
N ALA A 70 8.88 -17.49 -1.20
CA ALA A 70 9.59 -18.70 -1.59
C ALA A 70 9.93 -19.54 -0.36
N TRP A 71 9.35 -20.73 -0.27
CA TRP A 71 9.48 -21.63 0.88
C TRP A 71 10.49 -22.75 0.61
N GLY A 72 11.34 -23.01 1.59
CA GLY A 72 12.41 -23.97 1.49
C GLY A 72 12.89 -24.48 2.85
N SER A 73 13.82 -25.43 2.78
CA SER A 73 14.48 -26.04 3.93
C SER A 73 15.93 -25.56 4.02
N VAL A 74 16.50 -25.58 5.22
CA VAL A 74 17.93 -25.33 5.42
C VAL A 74 18.56 -26.68 5.67
N ASP A 75 19.55 -27.03 4.86
CA ASP A 75 20.30 -28.27 5.02
C ASP A 75 21.16 -28.20 6.30
N GLU A 76 21.07 -29.24 7.14
CA GLU A 76 21.71 -29.24 8.47
C GLU A 76 23.24 -29.30 8.39
N GLU A 77 23.80 -29.90 7.33
CA GLU A 77 25.25 -30.07 7.18
C GLU A 77 25.91 -28.85 6.55
N SER A 78 25.32 -28.33 5.47
CA SER A 78 25.88 -27.19 4.71
C SER A 78 25.40 -25.83 5.21
N GLY A 79 24.26 -25.76 5.89
CA GLY A 79 23.60 -24.50 6.25
C GLY A 79 23.03 -23.74 5.04
N GLU A 80 22.99 -24.37 3.86
CA GLU A 80 22.44 -23.77 2.65
C GLU A 80 20.93 -23.94 2.59
N TRP A 81 20.25 -22.88 2.14
CA TRP A 81 18.81 -22.93 1.90
C TRP A 81 18.51 -23.50 0.52
N THR A 82 17.55 -24.41 0.45
CA THR A 82 17.11 -25.03 -0.80
C THR A 82 15.61 -24.82 -1.02
N LEU A 83 15.25 -24.45 -2.25
CA LEU A 83 13.85 -24.21 -2.62
C LEU A 83 13.08 -25.53 -2.71
N GLU A 84 12.06 -25.68 -1.87
CA GLU A 84 11.20 -26.87 -1.78
C GLU A 84 9.85 -26.63 -2.45
N SER A 85 9.25 -25.44 -2.26
CA SER A 85 7.94 -25.15 -2.84
C SER A 85 8.03 -24.87 -4.34
N PRO A 86 7.19 -25.52 -5.17
CA PRO A 86 7.17 -25.28 -6.62
C PRO A 86 6.58 -23.93 -6.99
N ASP A 87 5.74 -23.36 -6.11
CA ASP A 87 5.05 -22.09 -6.32
C ASP A 87 5.22 -21.19 -5.09
N PRO A 88 5.31 -19.86 -5.28
CA PRO A 88 5.30 -18.93 -4.17
C PRO A 88 3.91 -18.86 -3.52
N SER A 89 3.88 -18.79 -2.19
CA SER A 89 2.66 -18.76 -1.40
C SER A 89 2.79 -17.81 -0.22
N LEU A 90 1.66 -17.22 0.20
CA LEU A 90 1.58 -16.42 1.42
C LEU A 90 1.74 -17.29 2.67
N GLU A 91 1.08 -18.45 2.65
CA GLU A 91 1.09 -19.38 3.76
C GLU A 91 2.18 -20.43 3.56
N PRO A 92 2.83 -20.86 4.65
CA PRO A 92 3.79 -21.94 4.60
C PRO A 92 3.10 -23.22 4.10
N PRO A 93 3.65 -23.90 3.06
CA PRO A 93 3.15 -25.20 2.65
C PRO A 93 3.28 -26.27 3.75
N HIS A 94 4.27 -26.10 4.64
CA HIS A 94 4.51 -26.94 5.81
C HIS A 94 5.19 -26.13 6.92
N SER A 95 4.90 -26.45 8.18
CA SER A 95 5.37 -25.69 9.35
C SER A 95 6.89 -25.71 9.57
N SER A 96 7.61 -26.65 8.95
CA SER A 96 9.06 -26.76 9.02
C SER A 96 9.80 -25.92 7.97
N LEU A 97 9.09 -25.40 6.97
CA LEU A 97 9.71 -24.59 5.92
C LEU A 97 9.83 -23.15 6.38
N ILE A 98 10.88 -22.49 5.91
CA ILE A 98 11.09 -21.06 6.11
C ILE A 98 11.21 -20.37 4.76
N THR A 99 10.85 -19.10 4.72
CA THR A 99 11.03 -18.31 3.50
C THR A 99 12.52 -18.04 3.23
N TYR A 100 12.90 -17.81 1.98
CA TYR A 100 14.26 -17.37 1.68
C TYR A 100 14.59 -16.05 2.38
N SER A 101 13.61 -15.13 2.47
CA SER A 101 13.78 -13.88 3.22
C SER A 101 14.12 -14.11 4.69
N GLU A 102 13.43 -15.04 5.37
CA GLU A 102 13.75 -15.44 6.74
C GLU A 102 15.12 -16.07 6.87
N TYR A 103 15.49 -16.96 5.94
CA TYR A 103 16.83 -17.55 5.92
C TYR A 103 17.91 -16.48 5.84
N VAL A 104 17.79 -15.53 4.91
CA VAL A 104 18.73 -14.42 4.75
C VAL A 104 18.81 -13.56 6.02
N ALA A 105 17.67 -13.29 6.68
CA ALA A 105 17.65 -12.54 7.94
C ALA A 105 18.41 -13.27 9.06
N ARG A 106 18.37 -14.61 9.09
CA ARG A 106 19.15 -15.43 10.05
C ARG A 106 20.63 -15.49 9.70
N ALA A 107 20.97 -15.56 8.41
CA ALA A 107 22.35 -15.65 7.93
C ALA A 107 23.10 -14.31 8.06
N TYR A 108 22.39 -13.18 7.96
CA TYR A 108 22.94 -11.83 8.08
C TYR A 108 22.19 -11.06 9.18
N PRO A 109 22.38 -11.42 10.46
CA PRO A 109 21.70 -10.76 11.56
C PRO A 109 22.12 -9.30 11.63
N ALA A 110 21.16 -8.42 11.90
CA ALA A 110 21.39 -6.99 12.05
C ALA A 110 20.93 -6.51 13.44
N ASP A 111 21.29 -7.28 14.46
CA ASP A 111 20.87 -7.04 15.84
C ASP A 111 21.56 -5.78 16.42
N PRO A 112 20.91 -5.02 17.30
CA PRO A 112 21.44 -3.76 17.86
C PRO A 112 22.63 -3.95 18.80
N THR A 113 22.81 -5.16 19.31
CA THR A 113 23.97 -5.49 20.15
C THR A 113 25.25 -5.67 19.33
N MET A 114 25.13 -5.74 17.99
CA MET A 114 26.28 -5.82 17.08
C MET A 114 26.95 -4.45 16.90
N GLU A 115 28.23 -4.48 16.54
CA GLU A 115 28.95 -3.29 16.12
C GLU A 115 28.27 -2.64 14.90
N ASP A 116 28.07 -1.32 14.92
CA ASP A 116 27.34 -0.58 13.89
C ASP A 116 27.82 -0.88 12.47
N LYS A 117 29.13 -0.98 12.27
CA LYS A 117 29.71 -1.29 10.96
C LYS A 117 29.33 -2.70 10.48
N ALA A 118 29.43 -3.69 11.35
CA ALA A 118 29.06 -5.07 11.03
C ALA A 118 27.55 -5.19 10.76
N ARG A 119 26.74 -4.46 11.54
CA ARG A 119 25.28 -4.38 11.35
C ARG A 119 24.93 -3.78 9.98
N GLU A 120 25.55 -2.67 9.60
CA GLU A 120 25.34 -2.02 8.31
C GLU A 120 25.77 -2.94 7.14
N GLU A 121 26.92 -3.61 7.28
CA GLU A 121 27.40 -4.58 6.29
C GLU A 121 26.42 -5.75 6.13
N ASN A 122 25.90 -6.31 7.23
CA ASN A 122 24.90 -7.39 7.19
C ASN A 122 23.57 -6.95 6.57
N LEU A 123 23.08 -5.75 6.89
CA LEU A 123 21.88 -5.19 6.25
C LEU A 123 22.06 -5.09 4.74
N LYS A 124 23.23 -4.61 4.29
CA LYS A 124 23.56 -4.48 2.87
C LYS A 124 23.68 -5.84 2.18
N LEU A 125 24.38 -6.80 2.79
CA LEU A 125 24.55 -8.15 2.25
C LEU A 125 23.19 -8.88 2.16
N GLY A 126 22.40 -8.81 3.22
CA GLY A 126 21.07 -9.43 3.25
C GLY A 126 20.12 -8.81 2.24
N ALA A 127 20.10 -7.47 2.12
CA ALA A 127 19.33 -6.80 1.08
C ALA A 127 19.79 -7.23 -0.32
N GLY A 128 21.11 -7.25 -0.57
CA GLY A 128 21.67 -7.69 -1.84
C GLY A 128 21.22 -9.09 -2.24
N LYS A 129 21.26 -10.05 -1.30
CA LYS A 129 20.82 -11.42 -1.52
C LYS A 129 19.35 -11.54 -1.89
N ARG A 130 18.46 -10.78 -1.25
CA ARG A 130 17.04 -10.81 -1.58
C ARG A 130 16.74 -10.10 -2.90
N CYS A 131 17.42 -9.00 -3.20
CA CYS A 131 17.25 -8.26 -4.45
C CYS A 131 17.72 -9.03 -5.69
N CYS A 132 18.62 -10.00 -5.54
CA CYS A 132 19.07 -10.87 -6.63
C CYS A 132 18.48 -12.28 -6.60
N PHE A 133 17.44 -12.53 -5.80
CA PHE A 133 16.94 -13.88 -5.52
C PHE A 133 16.67 -14.74 -6.77
N THR A 134 16.15 -14.16 -7.86
CA THR A 134 15.86 -14.88 -9.11
C THR A 134 16.96 -14.78 -10.18
N CYS A 135 18.12 -14.21 -9.85
CA CYS A 135 19.25 -14.13 -10.76
C CYS A 135 19.85 -15.52 -11.05
N PRO A 136 20.52 -15.71 -12.20
CA PRO A 136 21.15 -16.99 -12.52
C PRO A 136 22.13 -17.45 -11.44
N GLY A 137 21.93 -18.66 -10.94
CA GLY A 137 22.77 -19.26 -9.90
C GLY A 137 22.34 -18.96 -8.47
N GLU A 138 21.34 -18.08 -8.27
CA GLU A 138 20.77 -17.83 -6.95
C GLU A 138 19.63 -18.84 -6.64
N PRO A 139 19.30 -19.07 -5.36
CA PRO A 139 18.36 -20.13 -4.96
C PRO A 139 16.96 -20.01 -5.58
N GLY A 140 16.54 -18.79 -5.92
CA GLY A 140 15.27 -18.49 -6.57
C GLY A 140 15.27 -18.55 -8.08
N THR A 141 16.34 -19.03 -8.74
CA THR A 141 16.45 -19.09 -10.22
C THR A 141 15.22 -19.74 -10.87
N LYS A 142 14.62 -20.76 -10.23
CA LYS A 142 13.41 -21.43 -10.74
C LYS A 142 12.18 -20.50 -10.82
N PHE A 143 12.13 -19.43 -10.05
CA PHE A 143 11.06 -18.43 -10.07
C PHE A 143 11.28 -17.30 -11.07
N ARG A 144 12.39 -17.32 -11.83
CA ARG A 144 12.65 -16.32 -12.87
C ARG A 144 11.52 -16.19 -13.90
N PRO A 145 10.88 -17.26 -14.39
CA PRO A 145 9.73 -17.13 -15.30
C PRO A 145 8.56 -16.37 -14.66
N MET A 146 8.35 -16.51 -13.35
CA MET A 146 7.32 -15.77 -12.63
C MET A 146 7.68 -14.30 -12.49
N TYR A 147 8.93 -14.00 -12.13
CA TYR A 147 9.46 -12.63 -12.10
C TYR A 147 9.27 -11.92 -13.46
N ASP A 148 9.63 -12.58 -14.56
CA ASP A 148 9.46 -12.03 -15.91
C ASP A 148 7.97 -11.82 -16.24
N GLN A 149 7.08 -12.71 -15.76
CA GLN A 149 5.64 -12.55 -15.90
C GLN A 149 5.09 -11.37 -15.06
N MET A 150 5.62 -11.11 -13.87
CA MET A 150 5.28 -9.93 -13.06
C MET A 150 5.66 -8.65 -13.81
N ILE A 151 6.88 -8.58 -14.35
CA ILE A 151 7.32 -7.45 -15.18
C ILE A 151 6.37 -7.26 -16.35
N LYS A 152 6.09 -8.33 -17.11
CA LYS A 152 5.20 -8.31 -18.28
C LYS A 152 3.82 -7.72 -17.94
N ASN A 153 3.28 -8.05 -16.77
CA ASN A 153 1.99 -7.54 -16.29
C ASN A 153 2.05 -6.06 -15.90
N LEU A 154 3.19 -5.56 -15.41
CA LEU A 154 3.40 -4.14 -15.13
C LEU A 154 3.59 -3.31 -16.40
N GLN A 155 4.02 -3.91 -17.51
CA GLN A 155 4.28 -3.16 -18.75
C GLN A 155 3.00 -2.57 -19.34
N HIS A 156 3.13 -1.39 -19.95
CA HIS A 156 2.07 -0.83 -20.78
C HIS A 156 1.97 -1.60 -22.11
N SER A 157 1.29 -2.74 -22.10
CA SER A 157 1.16 -3.68 -23.23
C SER A 157 0.37 -3.14 -24.42
N ASN A 158 -0.30 -2.00 -24.27
CA ASN A 158 -1.09 -1.38 -25.33
C ASN A 158 -0.19 -0.68 -26.36
N LYS A 159 -0.10 -1.26 -27.57
CA LYS A 159 0.71 -0.72 -28.68
C LYS A 159 0.36 0.72 -29.07
N ALA A 160 -0.92 1.11 -28.99
CA ALA A 160 -1.34 2.48 -29.31
C ALA A 160 -0.81 3.46 -28.25
N LEU A 161 -0.91 3.08 -26.97
CA LEU A 161 -0.36 3.86 -25.87
C LEU A 161 1.16 3.96 -25.94
N ALA A 162 1.84 2.84 -26.18
CA ALA A 162 3.30 2.79 -26.33
C ALA A 162 3.78 3.70 -27.48
N LYS A 163 3.10 3.66 -28.63
CA LYS A 163 3.41 4.55 -29.76
C LYS A 163 3.17 6.02 -29.42
N ALA A 164 2.07 6.35 -28.76
CA ALA A 164 1.71 7.74 -28.42
C ALA A 164 2.71 8.39 -27.46
N PHE A 165 3.31 7.61 -26.55
CA PHE A 165 4.27 8.10 -25.55
C PHE A 165 5.73 7.73 -25.86
N GLY A 166 6.00 7.14 -27.03
CA GLY A 166 7.37 6.79 -27.44
C GLY A 166 8.03 5.70 -26.58
N ILE A 167 7.25 4.81 -25.97
CA ILE A 167 7.75 3.74 -25.11
C ILE A 167 8.38 2.65 -25.98
N LYS A 168 9.72 2.57 -25.95
CA LYS A 168 10.50 1.57 -26.70
C LYS A 168 10.92 0.38 -25.85
N LYS A 169 11.28 0.62 -24.60
CA LYS A 169 11.79 -0.36 -23.65
C LYS A 169 11.23 -0.04 -22.26
N VAL A 170 10.99 -1.08 -21.47
CA VAL A 170 10.64 -0.93 -20.05
C VAL A 170 11.91 -0.79 -19.23
N SER A 171 11.94 0.20 -18.34
CA SER A 171 12.99 0.35 -17.34
C SER A 171 12.49 -0.10 -15.98
N LEU A 172 13.30 -0.90 -15.29
CA LEU A 172 13.06 -1.31 -13.90
C LEU A 172 13.89 -0.52 -12.90
N LYS A 173 14.80 0.32 -13.39
CA LYS A 173 15.73 1.14 -12.63
C LYS A 173 15.33 2.60 -12.76
N GLU A 174 14.82 3.14 -11.66
CA GLU A 174 14.24 4.48 -11.58
C GLU A 174 15.27 5.58 -11.81
N ASP A 175 16.53 5.34 -11.44
CA ASP A 175 17.68 6.24 -11.59
C ASP A 175 18.17 6.37 -13.05
N GLU A 176 18.00 5.33 -13.87
CA GLU A 176 18.40 5.35 -15.29
C GLU A 176 17.51 6.27 -16.16
N VAL A 177 16.29 6.60 -15.69
CA VAL A 177 15.32 7.41 -16.45
C VAL A 177 14.72 8.50 -15.54
N PRO A 178 15.46 9.58 -15.28
CA PRO A 178 14.98 10.69 -14.45
C PRO A 178 13.81 11.43 -15.09
N GLU A 179 13.10 12.23 -14.30
CA GLU A 179 12.07 13.13 -14.83
C GLU A 179 12.68 14.21 -15.73
N ASP A 180 11.98 14.50 -16.82
CA ASP A 180 12.35 15.60 -17.72
C ASP A 180 11.39 16.77 -17.46
N PRO A 181 11.88 17.92 -16.93
CA PRO A 181 11.03 19.06 -16.60
C PRO A 181 10.40 19.72 -17.83
N THR A 182 10.88 19.41 -19.04
CA THR A 182 10.29 19.90 -20.29
C THR A 182 9.09 19.06 -20.76
N LYS A 183 8.89 17.88 -20.17
CA LYS A 183 7.79 16.97 -20.49
C LYS A 183 6.57 17.24 -19.63
N THR A 184 5.41 16.88 -20.15
CA THR A 184 4.17 16.92 -19.36
C THR A 184 4.22 15.87 -18.26
N GLU A 185 3.44 16.07 -17.19
CA GLU A 185 3.33 15.06 -16.11
C GLU A 185 2.92 13.69 -16.66
N ALA A 186 1.95 13.67 -17.58
CA ALA A 186 1.51 12.47 -18.28
C ALA A 186 2.67 11.75 -19.01
N GLN A 187 3.60 12.48 -19.62
CA GLN A 187 4.78 11.89 -20.24
C GLN A 187 5.77 11.38 -19.19
N ASN A 188 5.99 12.14 -18.12
CA ASN A 188 6.90 11.76 -17.04
C ASN A 188 6.42 10.50 -16.31
N ILE A 189 5.13 10.33 -16.02
CA ILE A 189 4.65 9.10 -15.35
C ILE A 189 4.78 7.85 -16.23
N MET A 190 4.80 8.01 -17.56
CA MET A 190 4.91 6.92 -18.54
C MET A 190 6.36 6.57 -18.91
N ARG A 191 7.35 7.34 -18.43
CA ARG A 191 8.76 7.28 -18.87
C ARG A 191 9.40 5.89 -18.70
N PHE A 192 8.96 5.13 -17.71
CA PHE A 192 9.47 3.78 -17.44
C PHE A 192 8.87 2.70 -18.34
N GLY A 193 7.83 3.01 -19.11
CA GLY A 193 7.13 2.02 -19.96
C GLY A 193 6.30 0.99 -19.20
N ARG A 194 6.11 1.19 -17.89
CA ARG A 194 5.33 0.34 -16.99
C ARG A 194 4.56 1.18 -15.98
N HIS A 195 3.58 0.55 -15.36
CA HIS A 195 2.85 1.10 -14.22
C HIS A 195 3.79 1.30 -13.01
N GLN A 196 3.71 2.47 -12.38
CA GLN A 196 4.38 2.76 -11.11
C GLN A 196 3.47 2.42 -9.93
N ILE A 197 2.19 2.79 -10.03
CA ILE A 197 1.12 2.31 -9.16
C ILE A 197 0.45 1.09 -9.78
N LEU A 198 0.25 0.03 -8.98
CA LEU A 198 -0.37 -1.22 -9.42
C LEU A 198 -1.75 -0.97 -10.04
N PRO A 199 -2.04 -1.55 -11.23
CA PRO A 199 -3.35 -1.46 -11.87
C PRO A 199 -4.52 -1.91 -11.00
N SER A 200 -4.27 -2.82 -10.06
CA SER A 200 -5.26 -3.34 -9.11
C SER A 200 -5.82 -2.26 -8.19
N PHE A 201 -5.00 -1.31 -7.77
CA PHE A 201 -5.41 -0.18 -6.96
C PHE A 201 -6.38 0.73 -7.73
N TRP A 202 -6.05 1.06 -8.98
CA TRP A 202 -6.94 1.85 -9.84
C TRP A 202 -8.27 1.14 -10.08
N TYR A 203 -8.24 -0.18 -10.29
CA TYR A 203 -9.44 -0.98 -10.43
C TYR A 203 -10.31 -0.95 -9.16
N LEU A 204 -9.71 -1.06 -7.97
CA LEU A 204 -10.41 -0.94 -6.69
C LEU A 204 -11.15 0.40 -6.60
N LEU A 205 -10.49 1.53 -6.88
CA LEU A 205 -11.13 2.86 -6.84
C LEU A 205 -12.30 2.97 -7.83
N ILE A 206 -12.14 2.41 -9.04
CA ILE A 206 -13.20 2.37 -10.05
C ILE A 206 -14.40 1.58 -9.52
N GLN A 207 -14.17 0.40 -8.94
CA GLN A 207 -15.24 -0.45 -8.44
C GLN A 207 -15.97 0.18 -7.25
N LEU A 208 -15.25 0.74 -6.29
CA LEU A 208 -15.84 1.43 -5.15
C LEU A 208 -16.71 2.61 -5.59
N THR A 209 -16.23 3.39 -6.58
CA THR A 209 -16.99 4.52 -7.14
C THR A 209 -18.22 4.06 -7.91
N LYS A 210 -18.08 3.06 -8.79
CA LYS A 210 -19.22 2.50 -9.55
C LYS A 210 -20.30 1.92 -8.64
N ARG A 211 -19.91 1.34 -7.50
CA ARG A 211 -20.81 0.79 -6.48
C ARG A 211 -21.41 1.86 -5.56
N GLY A 212 -21.07 3.14 -5.76
CA GLY A 212 -21.56 4.24 -4.91
C GLY A 212 -21.07 4.15 -3.46
N ARG A 213 -19.98 3.41 -3.19
CA ARG A 213 -19.48 3.18 -1.84
C ARG A 213 -18.92 4.47 -1.25
N ARG A 214 -19.29 4.80 -0.02
CA ARG A 214 -18.61 5.85 0.75
C ARG A 214 -17.24 5.35 1.20
N PHE A 215 -16.18 5.93 0.66
CA PHE A 215 -14.81 5.58 1.01
C PHE A 215 -13.86 6.79 0.96
N SER A 216 -12.78 6.71 1.74
CA SER A 216 -11.64 7.62 1.69
C SER A 216 -10.33 6.83 1.64
N VAL A 217 -9.28 7.45 1.11
CA VAL A 217 -7.93 6.87 1.02
C VAL A 217 -6.96 7.69 1.85
N VAL A 218 -6.11 7.04 2.63
CA VAL A 218 -5.02 7.65 3.38
C VAL A 218 -3.72 7.00 2.93
N PHE A 219 -2.94 7.69 2.10
CA PHE A 219 -1.61 7.21 1.72
C PHE A 219 -0.63 7.33 2.88
N ARG A 220 0.25 6.33 3.01
CA ARG A 220 1.23 6.22 4.08
C ARG A 220 2.60 5.95 3.50
N SER A 221 3.55 6.87 3.64
CA SER A 221 4.93 6.65 3.21
C SER A 221 5.91 7.28 4.20
N PHE A 222 7.12 6.73 4.23
CA PHE A 222 8.26 7.34 4.90
C PHE A 222 8.96 8.40 4.03
N SER A 223 8.60 8.49 2.74
CA SER A 223 9.19 9.42 1.77
C SER A 223 8.14 10.39 1.24
N GLU A 224 8.47 11.68 1.32
CA GLU A 224 7.68 12.75 0.72
C GLU A 224 7.72 12.69 -0.81
N ASP A 225 8.87 12.38 -1.41
CA ASP A 225 9.04 12.22 -2.86
C ASP A 225 8.09 11.15 -3.41
N GLN A 226 7.97 10.03 -2.71
CA GLN A 226 7.07 8.96 -3.11
C GLN A 226 5.59 9.40 -3.04
N LEU A 227 5.21 10.20 -2.04
CA LEU A 227 3.87 10.78 -1.95
C LEU A 227 3.60 11.78 -3.06
N VAL A 228 4.59 12.59 -3.44
CA VAL A 228 4.49 13.51 -4.58
C VAL A 228 4.24 12.74 -5.87
N GLN A 229 4.92 11.61 -6.09
CA GLN A 229 4.68 10.76 -7.26
C GLN A 229 3.27 10.16 -7.26
N ALA A 230 2.84 9.60 -6.13
CA ALA A 230 1.48 9.06 -6.01
C ALA A 230 0.42 10.14 -6.18
N GLN A 231 0.67 11.36 -5.68
CA GLN A 231 -0.20 12.52 -5.84
C GLN A 231 -0.35 12.90 -7.32
N LYS A 232 0.75 13.04 -8.07
CA LYS A 232 0.73 13.37 -9.50
C LYS A 232 -0.08 12.34 -10.30
N GLU A 233 0.20 11.05 -10.11
CA GLU A 233 -0.50 9.99 -10.84
C GLU A 233 -2.00 9.92 -10.48
N LEU A 234 -2.34 10.11 -9.19
CA LEU A 234 -3.73 10.17 -8.73
C LEU A 234 -4.49 11.38 -9.28
N GLN A 235 -3.86 12.56 -9.36
CA GLN A 235 -4.50 13.76 -9.92
C GLN A 235 -4.87 13.54 -11.39
N LEU A 236 -3.94 13.01 -12.19
CA LEU A 236 -4.21 12.64 -13.57
C LEU A 236 -5.32 11.58 -13.66
N PHE A 237 -5.32 10.57 -12.79
CA PHE A 237 -6.36 9.54 -12.78
C PHE A 237 -7.74 10.11 -12.45
N ALA A 238 -7.84 10.90 -11.38
CA ALA A 238 -9.09 11.50 -10.91
C ALA A 238 -9.74 12.41 -11.95
N GLN A 239 -8.92 13.12 -12.73
CA GLN A 239 -9.36 14.00 -13.83
C GLN A 239 -9.59 13.26 -15.15
N CYS A 240 -9.44 11.94 -15.19
CA CYS A 240 -9.50 11.14 -16.41
C CYS A 240 -8.49 11.57 -17.48
N GLN A 241 -7.30 12.04 -17.05
CA GLN A 241 -6.18 12.47 -17.89
C GLN A 241 -5.01 11.47 -17.86
N HIS A 242 -5.04 10.49 -16.97
CA HIS A 242 -4.02 9.46 -16.89
C HIS A 242 -3.89 8.70 -18.22
N PRO A 243 -2.69 8.59 -18.83
CA PRO A 243 -2.52 7.99 -20.15
C PRO A 243 -3.05 6.55 -20.28
N ALA A 244 -2.91 5.75 -19.22
CA ALA A 244 -3.45 4.39 -19.14
C ALA A 244 -4.95 4.31 -18.79
N TYR A 245 -5.60 5.42 -18.44
CA TYR A 245 -6.98 5.48 -17.94
C TYR A 245 -7.71 6.77 -18.38
N ASN A 246 -7.73 7.08 -19.67
CA ASN A 246 -8.42 8.27 -20.21
C ASN A 246 -9.37 7.96 -21.37
N GLY A 247 -9.53 6.68 -21.74
CA GLY A 247 -10.35 6.27 -22.88
C GLY A 247 -9.69 6.49 -24.24
N GLN A 248 -8.56 7.19 -24.32
CA GLN A 248 -7.77 7.35 -25.54
C GLN A 248 -6.85 6.15 -25.73
N ASN A 249 -6.31 5.98 -26.94
CA ASN A 249 -5.37 4.89 -27.26
C ASN A 249 -5.90 3.50 -26.89
N LYS A 250 -7.21 3.25 -26.92
CA LYS A 250 -7.86 2.00 -26.50
C LYS A 250 -7.68 1.65 -25.01
N THR A 251 -7.53 2.66 -24.16
CA THR A 251 -7.49 2.48 -22.70
C THR A 251 -8.89 2.51 -22.10
N GLN A 252 -9.03 2.03 -20.87
CA GLN A 252 -10.29 2.17 -20.12
C GLN A 252 -10.53 3.65 -19.79
N LYS A 253 -11.80 4.07 -19.82
CA LYS A 253 -12.21 5.38 -19.30
C LYS A 253 -12.81 5.19 -17.90
N PRO A 254 -12.12 5.59 -16.81
CA PRO A 254 -12.66 5.52 -15.46
C PRO A 254 -13.77 6.56 -15.25
N PRO A 255 -14.61 6.40 -14.22
CA PRO A 255 -15.46 7.49 -13.74
C PRO A 255 -14.62 8.70 -13.34
N LEU A 256 -15.16 9.90 -13.54
CA LEU A 256 -14.52 11.13 -13.08
C LEU A 256 -14.58 11.19 -11.55
N MET A 257 -13.46 11.56 -10.93
CA MET A 257 -13.32 11.65 -9.47
C MET A 257 -12.66 12.97 -9.05
N ASP A 258 -13.06 14.07 -9.70
CA ASP A 258 -12.44 15.39 -9.54
C ASP A 258 -13.32 16.40 -8.78
N GLY A 259 -14.47 15.95 -8.24
CA GLY A 259 -15.42 16.82 -7.55
C GLY A 259 -16.46 17.47 -8.46
N ASN A 260 -16.26 17.47 -9.78
CA ASN A 260 -17.17 18.13 -10.70
C ASN A 260 -18.47 17.34 -10.86
N LYS A 261 -19.58 18.06 -11.07
CA LYS A 261 -20.92 17.49 -11.29
C LYS A 261 -21.37 16.53 -10.17
N GLY A 262 -20.97 16.81 -8.93
CA GLY A 262 -21.30 15.97 -7.78
C GLY A 262 -20.54 14.65 -7.72
N SER A 263 -19.51 14.46 -8.56
CA SER A 263 -18.59 13.35 -8.41
C SER A 263 -17.76 13.53 -7.13
N ARG A 264 -17.23 12.42 -6.60
CA ARG A 264 -16.33 12.48 -5.44
C ARG A 264 -14.98 13.03 -5.87
N ASP A 265 -14.46 14.04 -5.18
CA ASP A 265 -13.08 14.49 -5.40
C ASP A 265 -12.10 13.58 -4.65
N MET A 266 -11.30 12.82 -5.40
CA MET A 266 -10.27 11.92 -4.91
C MET A 266 -8.87 12.52 -5.04
N ARG A 267 -8.71 13.76 -5.52
CA ARG A 267 -7.41 14.40 -5.63
C ARG A 267 -6.82 14.64 -4.22
N LEU A 268 -5.53 14.39 -4.07
CA LEU A 268 -4.80 14.71 -2.85
C LEU A 268 -4.36 16.17 -2.89
N SER A 269 -4.86 16.99 -1.96
CA SER A 269 -4.45 18.38 -1.77
C SER A 269 -3.26 18.49 -0.81
N GLN A 270 -2.45 19.55 -0.93
CA GLN A 270 -1.32 19.81 -0.03
C GLN A 270 -1.79 19.95 1.44
N ALA A 271 -2.94 20.60 1.65
CA ALA A 271 -3.56 20.76 2.97
C ALA A 271 -3.95 19.42 3.65
N ALA A 272 -4.07 18.33 2.88
CA ALA A 272 -4.39 17.00 3.38
C ALA A 272 -3.16 16.08 3.50
N ILE A 273 -1.95 16.62 3.32
CA ILE A 273 -0.68 15.94 3.58
C ILE A 273 -0.23 16.26 5.01
N GLY A 274 -0.28 15.24 5.86
CA GLY A 274 0.19 15.30 7.24
C GLY A 274 1.62 14.80 7.36
N ARG A 275 2.35 15.28 8.36
CA ARG A 275 3.65 14.73 8.79
C ARG A 275 3.52 14.24 10.22
N MET A 276 3.88 12.98 10.41
CA MET A 276 3.99 12.35 11.72
C MET A 276 5.37 12.64 12.29
N ASP A 277 5.42 13.15 13.51
CA ASP A 277 6.63 13.28 14.32
C ASP A 277 6.39 12.53 15.62
N ARG A 278 6.90 11.31 15.71
CA ARG A 278 6.70 10.45 16.88
C ARG A 278 7.65 10.82 18.01
N MET A 279 8.79 11.46 17.70
CA MET A 279 9.72 11.97 18.70
C MET A 279 9.16 13.22 19.38
N GLY A 280 8.56 14.13 18.61
CA GLY A 280 7.90 15.34 19.09
C GLY A 280 6.47 15.11 19.58
N GLY A 281 5.86 13.96 19.24
CA GLY A 281 4.52 13.59 19.69
C GLY A 281 3.41 14.39 19.00
N PHE A 282 3.50 14.59 17.68
CA PHE A 282 2.45 15.31 16.95
C PHE A 282 2.26 14.84 15.50
N LEU A 283 1.04 15.04 15.00
CA LEU A 283 0.65 14.89 13.60
C LEU A 283 0.27 16.28 13.07
N ARG A 284 1.01 16.78 12.07
CA ARG A 284 0.84 18.16 11.56
C ARG A 284 0.48 18.21 10.08
N PHE A 285 -0.52 19.01 9.71
CA PHE A 285 -0.95 19.32 8.33
C PHE A 285 -0.66 20.80 8.03
N ARG A 286 0.47 21.08 7.37
CA ARG A 286 1.08 22.43 7.32
C ARG A 286 0.35 23.44 6.44
N ASP A 287 -0.25 22.99 5.33
CA ASP A 287 -0.84 23.89 4.32
C ASP A 287 -2.35 24.09 4.47
N ARG A 288 -2.87 23.89 5.69
CA ARG A 288 -4.28 24.23 5.95
C ARG A 288 -4.37 25.74 6.08
N PRO A 289 -5.27 26.42 5.35
CA PRO A 289 -5.53 27.83 5.60
C PRO A 289 -5.94 27.97 7.07
N VAL A 290 -5.09 28.64 7.84
CA VAL A 290 -5.49 29.18 9.14
C VAL A 290 -6.45 30.30 8.78
N GLU A 291 -7.76 30.03 8.83
CA GLU A 291 -8.72 31.12 8.90
C GLU A 291 -8.47 31.80 10.25
N LEU A 292 -7.55 32.76 10.24
CA LEU A 292 -7.44 33.74 11.31
C LEU A 292 -8.79 34.43 11.35
N ALA A 293 -9.50 34.31 12.46
CA ALA A 293 -10.66 35.14 12.72
C ALA A 293 -10.22 36.59 12.54
N GLU A 294 -10.69 37.26 11.48
CA GLU A 294 -10.51 38.70 11.39
C GLU A 294 -11.18 39.30 12.63
N PRO A 295 -10.48 40.13 13.42
CA PRO A 295 -11.13 40.82 14.52
C PRO A 295 -12.26 41.65 13.93
N ALA A 296 -13.49 41.33 14.32
CA ALA A 296 -14.67 42.06 13.86
C ALA A 296 -14.43 43.56 14.04
N PRO A 297 -14.71 44.40 13.02
CA PRO A 297 -14.56 45.84 13.16
C PRO A 297 -15.41 46.28 14.35
N ALA A 298 -14.75 46.93 15.31
CA ALA A 298 -15.32 47.32 16.59
C ALA A 298 -16.27 48.51 16.41
N GLU A 299 -17.40 48.33 15.75
CA GLU A 299 -18.42 49.38 15.63
C GLU A 299 -19.77 48.82 15.13
N SER A 300 -20.48 48.09 15.99
CA SER A 300 -21.95 48.14 16.08
C SER A 300 -22.46 47.23 17.19
N ALA A 301 -22.94 47.83 18.27
CA ALA A 301 -23.65 47.14 19.34
C ALA A 301 -25.11 46.90 18.95
N GLU A 302 -25.44 45.72 18.45
CA GLU A 302 -26.79 45.14 18.54
C GLU A 302 -26.70 43.61 18.74
N PRO A 303 -27.60 42.99 19.53
CA PRO A 303 -27.59 41.55 19.77
C PRO A 303 -28.25 40.82 18.59
N GLN A 304 -27.47 40.47 17.58
CA GLN A 304 -27.88 39.52 16.55
C GLN A 304 -27.47 38.10 16.92
N ALA A 305 -28.46 37.21 16.89
CA ALA A 305 -28.33 35.78 17.04
C ALA A 305 -27.49 35.15 15.92
N ASP A 306 -26.71 34.14 16.30
CA ASP A 306 -26.08 33.10 15.48
C ASP A 306 -25.25 33.59 14.26
N LEU A 307 -24.09 34.18 14.54
CA LEU A 307 -22.96 34.12 13.60
C LEU A 307 -22.29 32.74 13.73
N PRO A 308 -21.97 32.04 12.62
CA PRO A 308 -21.26 30.77 12.71
C PRO A 308 -19.87 31.03 13.28
N GLU A 309 -19.55 30.38 14.39
CA GLU A 309 -18.19 30.31 14.93
C GLU A 309 -17.23 30.00 13.77
N SER A 310 -16.27 30.89 13.51
CA SER A 310 -15.12 30.58 12.68
C SER A 310 -14.39 29.43 13.35
N ALA A 311 -14.74 28.20 12.98
CA ALA A 311 -14.30 27.01 13.67
C ALA A 311 -12.77 26.93 13.58
N PHE A 312 -12.09 27.07 14.73
CA PHE A 312 -10.67 26.81 14.85
C PHE A 312 -10.35 25.46 14.19
N ARG A 313 -9.45 25.47 13.19
CA ARG A 313 -8.99 24.26 12.49
C ARG A 313 -7.56 23.96 12.93
N PRO A 314 -7.36 23.14 13.98
CA PRO A 314 -6.02 22.76 14.39
C PRO A 314 -5.25 22.19 13.21
N THR A 315 -4.03 22.67 13.01
CA THR A 315 -3.09 22.14 12.02
C THR A 315 -2.16 21.11 12.63
N GLU A 316 -2.17 20.99 13.96
CA GLU A 316 -1.36 20.06 14.73
C GLU A 316 -2.24 19.33 15.74
N TYR A 317 -1.96 18.04 15.90
CA TYR A 317 -2.66 17.17 16.84
C TYR A 317 -1.62 16.43 17.66
N THR A 318 -1.69 16.52 18.98
CA THR A 318 -0.67 15.94 19.85
C THR A 318 -0.93 14.45 20.11
N PHE A 319 0.12 13.71 20.44
CA PHE A 319 0.03 12.36 21.00
C PHE A 319 1.30 11.99 21.78
N PRO A 320 1.19 11.28 22.92
CA PRO A 320 -0.04 11.00 23.64
C PRO A 320 -0.71 12.28 24.21
N PRO A 321 -2.06 12.35 24.23
CA PRO A 321 -2.99 11.25 23.96
C PRO A 321 -3.38 11.08 22.47
N TYR A 322 -3.43 9.84 21.98
CA TYR A 322 -3.65 9.52 20.55
C TYR A 322 -5.03 9.89 19.97
N HIS A 323 -6.00 10.23 20.82
CA HIS A 323 -7.36 10.54 20.37
C HIS A 323 -7.44 11.87 19.60
N GLU A 324 -6.54 12.83 19.88
CA GLU A 324 -6.49 14.10 19.15
C GLU A 324 -6.05 13.88 17.70
N ALA A 325 -4.97 13.12 17.48
CA ALA A 325 -4.50 12.79 16.14
C ALA A 325 -5.55 12.00 15.34
N TYR A 326 -6.27 11.10 16.03
CA TYR A 326 -7.38 10.37 15.44
C TYR A 326 -8.50 11.33 15.01
N ALA A 327 -8.94 12.20 15.93
CA ALA A 327 -10.05 13.12 15.69
C ALA A 327 -9.71 14.13 14.59
N GLY A 328 -8.47 14.61 14.58
CA GLY A 328 -7.92 15.45 13.52
C GLY A 328 -8.04 14.80 12.16
N LEU A 329 -7.46 13.60 11.99
CA LEU A 329 -7.51 12.88 10.73
C LEU A 329 -8.95 12.58 10.30
N MET A 330 -9.76 12.00 11.19
CA MET A 330 -11.08 11.48 10.84
C MET A 330 -12.15 12.56 10.70
N HIS A 331 -12.19 13.51 11.64
CA HIS A 331 -13.28 14.47 11.73
C HIS A 331 -12.92 15.83 11.12
N GLN A 332 -11.64 16.16 10.92
CA GLN A 332 -11.26 17.45 10.34
C GLN A 332 -10.72 17.32 8.92
N ILE A 333 -9.84 16.35 8.68
CA ILE A 333 -9.22 16.16 7.35
C ILE A 333 -10.15 15.36 6.44
N LEU A 334 -10.52 14.15 6.84
CA LEU A 334 -11.28 13.23 5.99
C LEU A 334 -12.78 13.58 5.88
N GLN A 335 -13.29 14.52 6.66
CA GLN A 335 -14.62 15.09 6.44
C GLN A 335 -14.65 16.11 5.30
N THR A 336 -13.54 16.80 5.06
CA THR A 336 -13.43 17.83 4.03
C THR A 336 -12.82 17.31 2.73
N THR A 337 -12.11 16.18 2.80
CA THR A 337 -11.42 15.56 1.67
C THR A 337 -11.65 14.06 1.66
N ASN A 338 -11.60 13.42 0.49
CA ASN A 338 -11.69 11.95 0.39
C ASN A 338 -10.33 11.28 0.32
N THR A 339 -9.25 12.06 0.18
CA THR A 339 -7.89 11.56 0.10
C THR A 339 -7.00 12.39 1.00
N ALA A 340 -6.27 11.71 1.88
CA ALA A 340 -5.22 12.28 2.72
C ALA A 340 -3.91 11.51 2.54
N ALA A 341 -2.83 12.08 3.03
CA ALA A 341 -1.53 11.44 3.08
C ALA A 341 -0.88 11.68 4.45
N ILE A 342 -0.05 10.75 4.90
CA ILE A 342 0.79 10.91 6.08
C ILE A 342 2.22 10.50 5.70
N VAL A 343 3.14 11.45 5.84
CA VAL A 343 4.58 11.19 5.90
C VAL A 343 4.87 10.62 7.29
N ASP A 344 5.10 9.33 7.36
CA ASP A 344 5.44 8.60 8.57
C ASP A 344 6.88 8.91 9.03
N ASP A 345 7.14 8.72 10.32
CA ASP A 345 8.40 9.07 10.95
C ASP A 345 9.46 7.98 10.73
N LEU A 346 10.24 8.11 9.65
CA LEU A 346 11.32 7.18 9.32
C LEU A 346 12.41 7.17 10.40
N ALA A 347 12.77 8.34 10.93
CA ALA A 347 13.81 8.48 11.94
C ALA A 347 13.40 7.77 13.24
N PHE A 348 12.13 7.91 13.65
CA PHE A 348 11.60 7.13 14.77
C PHE A 348 11.67 5.63 14.48
N TRP A 349 11.26 5.19 13.29
CA TRP A 349 11.30 3.78 12.92
C TRP A 349 12.74 3.23 12.92
N GLU A 350 13.72 3.99 12.44
CA GLU A 350 15.14 3.63 12.43
C GLU A 350 15.77 3.58 13.82
N THR A 351 15.47 4.56 14.67
CA THR A 351 15.94 4.58 16.07
C THR A 351 15.35 3.45 16.92
N HIS A 352 14.27 2.82 16.46
CA HIS A 352 13.65 1.64 17.04
C HIS A 352 13.86 0.41 16.15
N GLU A 353 14.97 0.35 15.41
CA GLU A 353 15.46 -0.87 14.73
C GLU A 353 14.47 -1.44 13.72
N ARG A 354 13.61 -0.58 13.19
CA ARG A 354 12.57 -0.92 12.25
C ARG A 354 11.60 -2.00 12.73
N VAL A 355 11.43 -2.17 14.05
CA VAL A 355 10.43 -3.10 14.59
C VAL A 355 9.01 -2.71 14.15
N SER A 356 8.13 -3.69 14.00
CA SER A 356 6.76 -3.47 13.50
C SER A 356 5.95 -2.52 14.38
N THR A 357 6.18 -2.52 15.69
CA THR A 357 5.53 -1.63 16.67
C THR A 357 5.99 -0.16 16.53
N ALA A 358 7.15 0.08 15.94
CA ALA A 358 7.69 1.41 15.68
C ALA A 358 7.40 1.93 14.26
N GLY A 359 6.81 1.10 13.40
CA GLY A 359 6.47 1.45 12.03
C GLY A 359 5.29 2.43 11.91
N LYS A 360 4.53 2.26 10.83
CA LYS A 360 3.41 3.15 10.48
C LYS A 360 2.25 2.99 11.46
N MET A 361 1.99 4.00 12.27
CA MET A 361 0.95 3.97 13.30
C MET A 361 -0.47 3.94 12.69
N LEU A 362 -1.28 2.93 13.01
CA LEU A 362 -2.70 2.90 12.67
C LEU A 362 -3.54 3.34 13.87
N LEU A 363 -4.14 4.52 13.78
CA LEU A 363 -5.04 5.03 14.81
C LEU A 363 -6.41 4.35 14.67
N ILE A 364 -6.93 3.78 15.75
CA ILE A 364 -8.26 3.14 15.81
C ILE A 364 -8.95 3.61 17.09
N ASP A 365 -10.18 4.10 16.96
CA ASP A 365 -11.07 4.34 18.08
C ASP A 365 -12.07 3.19 18.13
N ARG A 366 -12.07 2.45 19.25
CA ARG A 366 -12.96 1.30 19.46
C ARG A 366 -14.42 1.71 19.62
N ALA A 367 -14.70 2.97 20.01
CA ALA A 367 -16.06 3.49 20.13
C ALA A 367 -16.65 3.91 18.77
N GLU A 368 -15.82 4.11 17.74
CA GLU A 368 -16.29 4.48 16.41
C GLU A 368 -16.83 3.26 15.65
N THR A 369 -18.13 3.30 15.35
CA THR A 369 -18.84 2.22 14.65
C THR A 369 -19.27 2.60 13.23
N LYS A 370 -19.21 3.90 12.89
CA LYS A 370 -19.67 4.44 11.60
C LYS A 370 -18.62 4.31 10.51
N ALA A 371 -17.35 4.11 10.86
CA ALA A 371 -16.25 3.92 9.93
C ALA A 371 -15.65 2.51 10.04
N ARG A 372 -15.44 1.86 8.89
CA ARG A 372 -14.62 0.64 8.77
C ARG A 372 -13.25 1.03 8.23
N ARG A 373 -12.20 0.48 8.83
CA ARG A 373 -10.81 0.74 8.43
C ARG A 373 -10.21 -0.52 7.86
N MET A 374 -9.47 -0.35 6.78
CA MET A 374 -8.66 -1.40 6.19
C MET A 374 -7.27 -0.85 6.01
N LEU A 375 -6.27 -1.61 6.45
CA LEU A 375 -4.87 -1.29 6.24
C LEU A 375 -4.36 -2.22 5.15
N LEU A 376 -3.97 -1.66 4.01
CA LEU A 376 -3.35 -2.39 2.92
C LEU A 376 -1.83 -2.30 3.07
N THR A 377 -1.20 -3.44 3.33
CA THR A 377 0.27 -3.61 3.43
C THR A 377 0.78 -4.55 2.34
N SER A 378 2.11 -4.63 2.21
CA SER A 378 2.79 -5.37 1.15
C SER A 378 2.45 -6.85 1.09
N GLU A 379 2.22 -7.47 2.25
CA GLU A 379 1.83 -8.88 2.38
C GLU A 379 0.52 -9.17 1.64
N GLU A 380 -0.35 -8.16 1.51
CA GLU A 380 -1.68 -8.34 0.95
C GLU A 380 -1.79 -7.98 -0.54
N MET A 381 -0.79 -7.38 -1.20
CA MET A 381 -0.98 -6.76 -2.52
C MET A 381 0.07 -7.09 -3.60
N LEU A 382 1.29 -7.45 -3.21
CA LEU A 382 2.35 -7.85 -4.16
C LEU A 382 2.38 -9.35 -4.47
N VAL A 383 1.43 -10.12 -3.91
CA VAL A 383 1.25 -11.52 -4.28
C VAL A 383 1.06 -11.61 -5.80
N PRO A 384 1.71 -12.54 -6.50
CA PRO A 384 1.52 -12.73 -7.94
C PRO A 384 0.05 -12.67 -8.35
N ARG A 385 -0.86 -13.25 -7.53
CA ARG A 385 -2.32 -13.25 -7.71
C ARG A 385 -2.98 -11.86 -7.83
N LEU A 386 -2.42 -10.80 -7.23
CA LEU A 386 -3.01 -9.45 -7.21
C LEU A 386 -2.42 -8.49 -8.25
N ILE A 387 -1.34 -8.89 -8.91
CA ILE A 387 -0.96 -8.34 -10.22
C ILE A 387 -1.99 -8.74 -11.30
N PHE A 388 -2.87 -9.71 -11.01
CA PHE A 388 -3.95 -10.12 -11.92
C PHE A 388 -5.28 -9.43 -11.60
N PRO A 389 -5.88 -8.68 -12.55
CA PRO A 389 -7.20 -8.05 -12.38
C PRO A 389 -8.38 -9.04 -12.31
N ARG A 390 -8.15 -10.36 -12.43
CA ARG A 390 -9.24 -11.36 -12.40
C ARG A 390 -9.66 -11.80 -11.01
N GLU A 391 -8.85 -11.58 -9.97
CA GLU A 391 -9.16 -12.06 -8.60
C GLU A 391 -9.39 -10.94 -7.56
N ILE A 392 -9.26 -9.66 -7.93
CA ILE A 392 -9.59 -8.52 -7.04
C ILE A 392 -11.07 -8.52 -6.64
N CYS A 393 -11.93 -9.25 -7.35
CA CYS A 393 -13.34 -9.46 -6.96
C CYS A 393 -13.52 -10.22 -5.62
N ARG A 394 -12.43 -10.58 -4.92
CA ARG A 394 -12.48 -11.23 -3.59
C ARG A 394 -12.00 -10.35 -2.43
N LEU A 395 -11.61 -9.10 -2.67
CA LEU A 395 -11.38 -8.14 -1.59
C LEU A 395 -12.71 -7.41 -1.28
N PRO A 396 -13.10 -7.26 0.01
CA PRO A 396 -14.43 -6.81 0.43
C PRO A 396 -14.84 -5.39 0.03
#